data_AF-A0A800II08-F1
#
_entry.id   AF-A0A800II08-F1
#
_cell.length_a   1.000
_cell.length_b   1.000
_cell.length_c   1.000
_cell.angle_alpha   90.00
_cell.angle_beta   90.00
_cell.angle_gamma   90.00
#
_symmetry.space_group_name_H-M   'P 1'
#
loop_
_entity.id
_entity.type
_entity.pdbx_description
1 polymer ?
#
loop_
_entity_poly.entity_id
_entity_poly.type
_entity_poly.pdbx_seq_one_letter_code
_entity_poly.pdbx_strand_id
1 'polypeptide(L)'
;MTLKGTYKPGDRTQLTIFYHGQPKDGLFIQNNKFGNRAIFADNFSNRAHHWFPSIDHPYDKATVRFVVTAPEGYDVVANGRLIETTHLQDGLKRTIWQSTTEIPPYCMVVGATNFSIVHAGSWNGIPVSYYLYPEDRENGITDFSRALQMLELYSTMIGPYPYAKLALVQSSTRYGGMENASAIFFSERSIRGTKQ
;
A
#
# COMPACT_ATOMS: atom_id res chain seq x y z
N MET A 1 -3.15 -16.97 23.11
CA MET A 1 -2.72 -15.94 24.09
C MET A 1 -3.97 -15.37 24.72
N THR A 2 -4.01 -15.21 26.04
CA THR A 2 -5.10 -14.54 26.75
C THR A 2 -4.53 -13.33 27.48
N LEU A 3 -5.33 -12.26 27.57
CA LEU A 3 -4.95 -11.10 28.36
C LEU A 3 -4.88 -11.47 29.84
N LYS A 4 -3.85 -10.95 30.54
CA LYS A 4 -3.78 -11.05 32.01
C LYS A 4 -4.66 -9.94 32.60
N GLY A 5 -5.57 -10.31 33.51
CA GLY A 5 -6.43 -9.38 34.23
C GLY A 5 -7.87 -9.29 33.72
N THR A 6 -8.70 -8.55 34.45
CA THR A 6 -10.09 -8.23 34.09
C THR A 6 -10.14 -6.85 33.45
N TYR A 7 -10.80 -6.74 32.29
CA TYR A 7 -10.97 -5.49 31.55
C TYR A 7 -12.44 -5.09 31.58
N LYS A 8 -12.70 -3.79 31.73
CA LYS A 8 -14.04 -3.20 31.73
C LYS A 8 -14.28 -2.46 30.41
N PRO A 9 -15.54 -2.24 30.01
CA PRO A 9 -15.85 -1.38 28.87
C PRO A 9 -15.20 0.01 29.02
N GLY A 10 -14.48 0.45 28.00
CA GLY A 10 -13.74 1.72 28.00
C GLY A 10 -12.26 1.62 28.35
N ASP A 11 -11.80 0.49 28.91
CA ASP A 11 -10.39 0.27 29.17
C ASP A 11 -9.59 0.24 27.86
N ARG A 12 -8.39 0.84 27.88
CA ARG A 12 -7.43 0.78 26.77
C ARG A 12 -6.30 -0.16 27.14
N THR A 13 -5.88 -0.97 26.19
CA THR A 13 -4.74 -1.88 26.34
C THR A 13 -3.90 -1.86 25.07
N GLN A 14 -2.62 -2.24 25.20
CA GLN A 14 -1.71 -2.39 24.08
C GLN A 14 -1.26 -3.84 24.00
N LEU A 15 -1.44 -4.44 22.82
CA LEU A 15 -0.98 -5.79 22.53
C LEU A 15 0.25 -5.71 21.64
N THR A 16 1.29 -6.47 22.00
CA THR A 16 2.44 -6.71 21.12
C THR A 16 2.46 -8.18 20.77
N ILE A 17 2.38 -8.49 19.48
CA ILE A 17 2.34 -9.86 18.96
C ILE A 17 3.56 -10.05 18.08
N PHE A 18 4.40 -11.03 18.44
CA PHE A 18 5.54 -11.46 17.62
C PHE A 18 5.15 -12.74 16.88
N TYR A 19 5.36 -12.76 15.57
CA TYR A 19 5.09 -13.90 14.71
C TYR A 19 6.06 -13.89 13.54
N HIS A 20 6.26 -15.06 12.94
CA HIS A 20 7.01 -15.23 11.70
C HIS A 20 6.39 -16.37 10.90
N GLY A 21 6.64 -16.40 9.60
CA GLY A 21 6.13 -17.44 8.71
C GLY A 21 5.96 -16.94 7.29
N GLN A 22 5.37 -17.79 6.46
CA GLN A 22 4.92 -17.41 5.12
C GLN A 22 3.43 -17.05 5.21
N PRO A 23 3.01 -15.89 4.67
CA PRO A 23 1.60 -15.55 4.53
C PRO A 23 0.82 -16.69 3.87
N LYS A 24 -0.33 -17.06 4.45
CA LYS A 24 -1.21 -18.07 3.83
C LYS A 24 -1.93 -17.49 2.60
N ASP A 25 -2.29 -16.22 2.67
CA ASP A 25 -2.99 -15.44 1.66
C ASP A 25 -2.80 -13.94 2.00
N GLY A 26 -3.35 -13.03 1.20
CA GLY A 26 -3.41 -11.60 1.50
C GLY A 26 -2.10 -10.82 1.26
N LEU A 27 -0.94 -11.45 1.43
CA LEU A 27 0.37 -10.91 1.03
C LEU A 27 1.06 -11.88 0.07
N PHE A 28 1.07 -11.56 -1.21
CA PHE A 28 1.58 -12.43 -2.26
C PHE A 28 3.05 -12.13 -2.53
N ILE A 29 3.86 -13.18 -2.57
CA ILE A 29 5.28 -13.13 -2.94
C ILE A 29 5.43 -13.96 -4.22
N GLN A 30 5.53 -13.30 -5.36
CA GLN A 30 5.52 -13.96 -6.67
C GLN A 30 6.30 -13.14 -7.69
N ASN A 31 6.52 -13.70 -8.88
CA ASN A 31 7.11 -12.93 -9.97
C ASN A 31 6.04 -12.07 -10.65
N ASN A 32 6.41 -10.85 -11.03
CA ASN A 32 5.59 -10.01 -11.91
C ASN A 32 5.63 -10.51 -13.36
N LYS A 33 4.89 -9.86 -14.27
CA LYS A 33 4.86 -10.24 -15.70
C LYS A 33 6.21 -10.22 -16.42
N PHE A 34 7.24 -9.59 -15.86
CA PHE A 34 8.60 -9.54 -16.39
C PHE A 34 9.56 -10.55 -15.73
N GLY A 35 9.05 -11.39 -14.83
CA GLY A 35 9.86 -12.39 -14.12
C GLY A 35 10.58 -11.87 -12.88
N ASN A 36 10.46 -10.58 -12.55
CA ASN A 36 11.06 -9.99 -11.36
C ASN A 36 10.23 -10.30 -10.12
N ARG A 37 10.88 -10.64 -9.00
CA ARG A 37 10.20 -10.90 -7.73
C ARG A 37 9.51 -9.64 -7.22
N ALA A 38 8.26 -9.79 -6.83
CA ALA A 38 7.39 -8.73 -6.35
C ALA A 38 6.57 -9.21 -5.14
N ILE A 39 6.31 -8.28 -4.23
CA ILE A 39 5.52 -8.51 -3.02
C ILE A 39 4.37 -7.53 -3.03
N PHE A 40 3.14 -8.01 -2.97
CA PHE A 40 1.96 -7.15 -2.96
C PHE A 40 0.88 -7.70 -2.04
N ALA A 41 0.37 -6.82 -1.18
CA ALA A 41 -0.82 -7.11 -0.41
C ALA A 41 -2.10 -6.92 -1.24
N ASP A 42 -3.05 -7.83 -1.03
CA ASP A 42 -4.39 -7.82 -1.60
C ASP A 42 -5.34 -8.52 -0.61
N ASN A 43 -5.91 -7.71 0.27
CA ASN A 43 -6.63 -8.20 1.45
C ASN A 43 -8.12 -8.39 1.23
N PHE A 44 -8.67 -8.09 0.05
CA PHE A 44 -10.12 -8.13 -0.15
C PHE A 44 -10.67 -9.57 -0.19
N SER A 45 -11.78 -9.91 0.45
CA SER A 45 -12.58 -9.07 1.35
C SER A 45 -12.12 -9.13 2.81
N ASN A 46 -11.35 -10.16 3.21
CA ASN A 46 -10.94 -10.42 4.59
C ASN A 46 -9.66 -11.29 4.68
N ARG A 47 -8.59 -10.93 3.98
CA ARG A 47 -7.33 -11.69 3.96
C ARG A 47 -6.20 -11.06 4.79
N ALA A 48 -6.44 -9.92 5.44
CA ALA A 48 -5.43 -9.24 6.24
C ALA A 48 -4.90 -10.15 7.37
N HIS A 49 -5.78 -10.89 8.04
CA HIS A 49 -5.43 -11.78 9.14
C HIS A 49 -4.50 -12.95 8.74
N HIS A 50 -4.32 -13.20 7.44
CA HIS A 50 -3.40 -14.24 6.95
C HIS A 50 -1.93 -13.81 6.97
N TRP A 51 -1.63 -12.52 7.15
CA TRP A 51 -0.26 -12.03 7.17
C TRP A 51 0.04 -11.00 8.26
N PHE A 52 -0.98 -10.40 8.90
CA PHE A 52 -0.81 -9.67 10.16
C PHE A 52 -2.00 -9.87 11.12
N PRO A 53 -1.77 -9.90 12.44
CA PRO A 53 -2.85 -10.00 13.42
C PRO A 53 -3.75 -8.76 13.37
N SER A 54 -5.06 -8.96 13.16
CA SER A 54 -6.06 -7.90 13.16
C SER A 54 -7.44 -8.45 13.51
N ILE A 55 -8.37 -7.56 13.91
CA ILE A 55 -9.81 -7.86 13.82
C ILE A 55 -10.18 -7.59 12.36
N ASP A 56 -10.15 -8.62 11.52
CA ASP A 56 -10.28 -8.49 10.06
C ASP A 56 -11.75 -8.32 9.63
N HIS A 57 -12.32 -7.18 10.00
CA HIS A 57 -13.67 -6.76 9.67
C HIS A 57 -13.65 -5.29 9.21
N PRO A 58 -14.37 -4.90 8.14
CA PRO A 58 -14.32 -3.54 7.59
C PRO A 58 -14.70 -2.41 8.56
N TYR A 59 -15.43 -2.74 9.63
CA TYR A 59 -15.80 -1.79 10.68
C TYR A 59 -14.64 -1.44 11.64
N ASP A 60 -13.64 -2.32 11.79
CA ASP A 60 -12.53 -2.12 12.73
C ASP A 60 -11.44 -1.24 12.12
N LYS A 61 -11.76 0.02 11.87
CA LYS A 61 -10.82 0.98 11.28
C LYS A 61 -9.78 1.42 12.30
N ALA A 62 -8.55 1.61 11.82
CA ALA A 62 -7.46 2.13 12.65
C ALA A 62 -6.47 2.95 11.81
N THR A 63 -5.72 3.84 12.47
CA THR A 63 -4.49 4.39 11.90
C THR A 63 -3.44 3.30 11.79
N VAL A 64 -2.55 3.36 10.80
CA VAL A 64 -1.53 2.33 10.58
C VAL A 64 -0.14 2.93 10.41
N ARG A 65 0.85 2.27 11.01
CA ARG A 65 2.28 2.53 10.81
C ARG A 65 2.96 1.23 10.38
N PHE A 66 3.47 1.21 9.15
CA PHE A 66 4.25 0.09 8.63
C PHE A 66 5.74 0.37 8.78
N VAL A 67 6.48 -0.58 9.34
CA VAL A 67 7.94 -0.56 9.37
C VAL A 67 8.42 -1.77 8.57
N VAL A 68 8.89 -1.53 7.35
CA VAL A 68 9.21 -2.59 6.39
C VAL A 68 10.70 -2.60 6.15
N THR A 69 11.34 -3.76 6.35
CA THR A 69 12.73 -4.00 5.96
C THR A 69 12.75 -4.89 4.72
N ALA A 70 13.44 -4.46 3.67
CA ALA A 70 13.53 -5.14 2.38
C ALA A 70 14.96 -5.04 1.81
N PRO A 71 15.33 -5.80 0.77
CA PRO A 71 16.59 -5.60 0.06
C PRO A 71 16.73 -4.16 -0.46
N GLU A 72 17.95 -3.63 -0.51
CA GLU A 72 18.21 -2.23 -0.87
C GLU A 72 17.70 -1.85 -2.26
N GLY A 73 17.79 -2.78 -3.21
CA GLY A 73 17.26 -2.63 -4.57
C GLY A 73 15.74 -2.68 -4.69
N TYR A 74 15.00 -2.88 -3.59
CA TYR A 74 13.54 -2.81 -3.58
C TYR A 74 13.07 -1.44 -3.11
N ASP A 75 12.07 -0.92 -3.79
CA ASP A 75 11.27 0.21 -3.35
C ASP A 75 10.00 -0.33 -2.69
N VAL A 76 9.70 0.23 -1.52
CA VAL A 76 8.50 -0.12 -0.74
C VAL A 76 7.48 0.99 -0.92
N VAL A 77 6.21 0.64 -1.08
CA VAL A 77 5.06 1.54 -0.99
C VAL A 77 4.08 0.98 0.02
N ALA A 78 3.53 1.82 0.89
CA ALA A 78 2.46 1.44 1.81
C ALA A 78 1.45 2.58 1.95
N ASN A 79 0.46 2.40 2.83
CA ASN A 79 -0.49 3.46 3.15
C ASN A 79 0.20 4.63 3.88
N GLY A 80 -0.25 5.86 3.60
CA GLY A 80 0.18 7.06 4.29
C GLY A 80 1.51 7.64 3.79
N ARG A 81 2.12 8.58 4.53
CA ARG A 81 3.37 9.23 4.12
C ARG A 81 4.58 8.34 4.42
N LEU A 82 5.60 8.39 3.56
CA LEU A 82 6.94 7.91 3.89
C LEU A 82 7.53 8.87 4.93
N ILE A 83 7.84 8.36 6.11
CA ILE A 83 8.40 9.11 7.24
C ILE A 83 9.92 9.03 7.24
N GLU A 84 10.46 7.84 6.95
CA GLU A 84 11.89 7.58 7.05
C GLU A 84 12.30 6.47 6.09
N THR A 85 13.49 6.61 5.52
CA THR A 85 14.24 5.53 4.87
C THR A 85 15.61 5.43 5.54
N THR A 86 15.96 4.24 6.01
CA THR A 86 17.24 3.96 6.67
C THR A 86 17.94 2.83 5.92
N HIS A 87 19.15 3.09 5.42
CA HIS A 87 20.02 2.05 4.89
C HIS A 87 20.61 1.27 6.06
N LEU A 88 20.48 -0.06 6.02
CA LEU A 88 20.99 -0.98 7.03
C LEU A 88 22.22 -1.72 6.49
N GLN A 89 22.84 -2.52 7.34
CA GLN A 89 23.89 -3.46 6.91
C GLN A 89 23.32 -4.57 6.03
N ASP A 90 24.20 -5.35 5.39
CA ASP A 90 23.86 -6.53 4.60
C ASP A 90 22.95 -6.29 3.38
N GLY A 91 23.01 -5.08 2.80
CA GLY A 91 22.24 -4.73 1.61
C GLY A 91 20.74 -4.64 1.87
N LEU A 92 20.34 -4.27 3.09
CA LEU A 92 18.96 -4.06 3.50
C LEU A 92 18.61 -2.58 3.65
N LYS A 93 17.35 -2.25 3.44
CA LYS A 93 16.77 -0.91 3.61
C LYS A 93 15.49 -1.02 4.42
N ARG A 94 15.34 -0.16 5.43
CA ARG A 94 14.12 -0.02 6.22
C ARG A 94 13.37 1.23 5.79
N THR A 95 12.06 1.11 5.62
CA THR A 95 11.17 2.25 5.39
C THR A 95 10.09 2.29 6.44
N ILE A 96 9.69 3.50 6.84
CA ILE A 96 8.59 3.73 7.78
C ILE A 96 7.51 4.51 7.05
N TRP A 97 6.32 3.94 6.98
CA TRP A 97 5.13 4.54 6.39
C TRP A 97 4.06 4.76 7.45
N GLN A 98 3.35 5.88 7.40
CA GLN A 98 2.34 6.20 8.40
C GLN A 98 1.10 6.86 7.81
N SER A 99 -0.06 6.25 8.06
CA SER A 99 -1.38 6.84 7.84
C SER A 99 -1.98 7.27 9.17
N THR A 100 -2.26 8.56 9.31
CA THR A 100 -3.00 9.13 10.45
C THR A 100 -4.52 9.14 10.23
N THR A 101 -4.99 8.78 9.04
CA THR A 101 -6.40 8.54 8.73
C THR A 101 -6.74 7.09 9.03
N GLU A 102 -7.83 6.84 9.75
CA GLU A 102 -8.32 5.50 10.03
C GLU A 102 -8.77 4.79 8.75
N ILE A 103 -8.23 3.59 8.53
CA ILE A 103 -8.55 2.76 7.36
C ILE A 103 -8.94 1.35 7.81
N PRO A 104 -9.83 0.67 7.09
CA PRO A 104 -10.19 -0.71 7.42
C PRO A 104 -9.03 -1.67 7.09
N PRO A 105 -8.92 -2.83 7.77
CA PRO A 105 -7.82 -3.78 7.57
C PRO A 105 -7.64 -4.24 6.12
N TYR A 106 -8.75 -4.39 5.38
CA TYR A 106 -8.68 -4.80 3.97
C TYR A 106 -8.02 -3.75 3.05
N CYS A 107 -7.95 -2.49 3.48
CA CYS A 107 -7.24 -1.42 2.77
C CYS A 107 -5.79 -1.23 3.22
N MET A 108 -5.33 -1.94 4.25
CA MET A 108 -3.97 -1.83 4.80
C MET A 108 -2.99 -2.69 3.98
N VAL A 109 -2.14 -2.04 3.17
CA VAL A 109 -1.30 -2.72 2.18
C VAL A 109 0.15 -2.28 2.20
N VAL A 110 1.00 -3.21 1.78
CA VAL A 110 2.40 -3.00 1.43
C VAL A 110 2.62 -3.57 0.03
N GLY A 111 3.40 -2.86 -0.79
CA GLY A 111 3.94 -3.31 -2.06
C GLY A 111 5.46 -3.14 -2.06
N ALA A 112 6.21 -4.09 -2.61
CA ALA A 112 7.66 -4.00 -2.71
C ALA A 112 8.21 -4.75 -3.94
N THR A 113 8.98 -4.05 -4.76
CA THR A 113 9.75 -4.59 -5.89
C THR A 113 10.73 -3.51 -6.37
N ASN A 114 11.45 -3.71 -7.47
CA ASN A 114 12.28 -2.68 -8.10
C ASN A 114 11.41 -1.71 -8.93
N PHE A 115 10.84 -0.67 -8.32
CA PHE A 115 9.97 0.26 -9.05
C PHE A 115 10.76 1.32 -9.82
N SER A 116 10.22 1.77 -10.95
CA SER A 116 10.48 3.10 -11.49
C SER A 116 9.42 4.07 -10.94
N ILE A 117 9.81 4.91 -9.98
CA ILE A 117 8.91 5.87 -9.33
C ILE A 117 8.83 7.17 -10.14
N VAL A 118 7.62 7.62 -10.43
CA VAL A 118 7.34 8.91 -11.09
C VAL A 118 6.58 9.81 -10.14
N HIS A 119 7.08 11.03 -9.93
CA HIS A 119 6.36 12.08 -9.20
C HIS A 119 5.51 12.87 -10.18
N ALA A 120 4.19 12.61 -10.18
CA ALA A 120 3.26 13.17 -11.15
C ALA A 120 2.90 14.64 -10.84
N GLY A 121 3.14 15.10 -9.61
CA GLY A 121 2.83 16.44 -9.13
C GLY A 121 2.07 16.39 -7.81
N SER A 122 1.32 17.45 -7.51
CA SER A 122 0.45 17.52 -6.35
C SER A 122 -0.82 18.30 -6.66
N TRP A 123 -1.89 17.99 -5.93
CA TRP A 123 -3.13 18.78 -5.94
C TRP A 123 -3.50 19.12 -4.50
N ASN A 124 -3.68 20.41 -4.19
CA ASN A 124 -3.94 20.89 -2.82
C ASN A 124 -2.99 20.30 -1.76
N GLY A 125 -1.69 20.23 -2.08
CA GLY A 125 -0.67 19.69 -1.18
C GLY A 125 -0.67 18.16 -1.03
N ILE A 126 -1.53 17.43 -1.75
CA ILE A 126 -1.54 15.98 -1.80
C ILE A 126 -0.61 15.54 -2.94
N PRO A 127 0.56 14.94 -2.65
CA PRO A 127 1.45 14.43 -3.68
C PRO A 127 0.86 13.21 -4.38
N VAL A 128 1.01 13.16 -5.69
CA VAL A 128 0.62 12.02 -6.54
C VAL A 128 1.86 11.38 -7.15
N SER A 129 2.00 10.07 -6.98
CA SER A 129 3.11 9.30 -7.53
C SER A 129 2.65 8.03 -8.24
N TYR A 130 3.40 7.62 -9.25
CA TYR A 130 3.24 6.35 -9.92
C TYR A 130 4.39 5.41 -9.54
N TYR A 131 4.06 4.19 -9.16
CA TYR A 131 5.01 3.12 -8.90
C TYR A 131 4.83 2.10 -10.02
N LEU A 132 5.74 2.14 -10.99
CA LEU A 132 5.65 1.35 -12.22
C LEU A 132 6.80 0.34 -12.25
N TYR A 133 6.61 -0.79 -12.93
CA TYR A 133 7.76 -1.61 -13.26
C TYR A 133 8.66 -0.85 -14.26
N PRO A 134 9.99 -0.98 -14.19
CA PRO A 134 10.91 -0.24 -15.05
C PRO A 134 10.60 -0.40 -16.53
N GLU A 135 10.23 -1.61 -16.95
CA GLU A 135 9.91 -1.98 -18.33
C GLU A 135 8.62 -1.31 -18.85
N ASP A 136 7.73 -0.89 -17.95
CA ASP A 136 6.43 -0.29 -18.27
C ASP A 136 6.36 1.21 -18.00
N ARG A 137 7.48 1.84 -17.64
CA ARG A 137 7.52 3.24 -17.19
C ARG A 137 6.74 4.18 -18.11
N GLU A 138 7.06 4.21 -19.41
CA GLU A 138 6.43 5.16 -20.35
C GLU A 138 4.95 4.85 -20.59
N ASN A 139 4.60 3.56 -20.66
CA ASN A 139 3.22 3.11 -20.82
C ASN A 139 2.38 3.53 -19.60
N GLY A 140 2.89 3.27 -18.39
CA GLY A 140 2.21 3.61 -17.15
C GLY A 140 2.08 5.11 -16.91
N ILE A 141 3.07 5.93 -17.31
CA ILE A 141 2.94 7.39 -17.30
C ILE A 141 1.76 7.83 -18.17
N THR A 142 1.63 7.25 -19.36
CA THR A 142 0.53 7.54 -20.28
C THR A 142 -0.81 7.13 -19.68
N ASP A 143 -0.91 5.91 -19.17
CA ASP A 143 -2.15 5.34 -18.64
C ASP A 143 -2.61 6.06 -17.36
N PHE A 144 -1.69 6.51 -16.51
CA PHE A 144 -2.01 7.21 -15.26
C PHE A 144 -2.07 8.74 -15.39
N SER A 145 -1.86 9.29 -16.59
CA SER A 145 -1.75 10.74 -16.82
C SER A 145 -2.96 11.58 -16.35
N ARG A 146 -4.14 10.96 -16.21
CA ARG A 146 -5.37 11.62 -15.72
C ARG A 146 -5.51 11.67 -14.20
N ALA A 147 -4.57 11.09 -13.44
CA ALA A 147 -4.69 10.94 -11.98
C ALA A 147 -4.93 12.27 -11.24
N LEU A 148 -4.21 13.34 -11.58
CA LEU A 148 -4.41 14.65 -10.96
C LEU A 148 -5.77 15.25 -11.29
N GLN A 149 -6.22 15.13 -12.54
CA GLN A 149 -7.54 15.60 -12.98
C GLN A 149 -8.67 14.85 -12.29
N MET A 150 -8.52 13.53 -12.11
CA MET A 150 -9.48 12.70 -11.37
C MET A 150 -9.51 13.09 -9.88
N LEU A 151 -8.35 13.29 -9.27
CA LEU A 151 -8.25 13.72 -7.87
C LEU A 151 -8.94 15.07 -7.67
N GLU A 152 -8.69 16.04 -8.55
CA GLU A 152 -9.35 17.34 -8.55
C GLU A 152 -10.87 17.24 -8.72
N LEU A 153 -11.32 16.51 -9.74
CA LEU A 153 -12.73 16.36 -10.06
C LEU A 153 -13.50 15.76 -8.88
N TYR A 154 -13.06 14.60 -8.38
CA TYR A 154 -13.76 13.92 -7.28
C TYR A 154 -13.70 14.73 -5.98
N SER A 155 -12.58 15.42 -5.73
CA SER A 155 -12.47 16.25 -4.52
C SER A 155 -13.38 17.48 -4.57
N THR A 156 -13.63 18.00 -5.77
CA THR A 156 -14.56 19.13 -6.00
C THR A 156 -16.02 18.67 -5.93
N MET A 157 -16.33 17.50 -6.49
CA MET A 157 -17.70 17.00 -6.57
C MET A 157 -18.22 16.39 -5.27
N ILE A 158 -17.36 15.70 -4.52
CA ILE A 158 -17.76 14.88 -3.37
C ILE A 158 -17.26 15.48 -2.07
N GLY A 159 -15.99 15.85 -2.01
CA GLY A 159 -15.35 16.44 -0.84
C GLY A 159 -13.84 16.15 -0.77
N PRO A 160 -13.11 16.80 0.16
CA PRO A 160 -11.65 16.74 0.19
C PRO A 160 -11.11 15.30 0.27
N TYR A 161 -10.08 15.01 -0.52
CA TYR A 161 -9.38 13.73 -0.44
C TYR A 161 -8.73 13.55 0.95
N PRO A 162 -9.05 12.47 1.69
CA PRO A 162 -8.76 12.41 3.13
C PRO A 162 -7.36 11.89 3.45
N TYR A 163 -6.57 11.47 2.46
CA TYR A 163 -5.27 10.86 2.67
C TYR A 163 -4.11 11.79 2.33
N ALA A 164 -2.99 11.54 2.99
CA ALA A 164 -1.82 12.39 2.95
C ALA A 164 -0.97 12.29 1.66
N LYS A 165 -1.27 11.31 0.80
CA LYS A 165 -0.73 11.09 -0.55
C LYS A 165 -1.72 10.26 -1.39
N LEU A 166 -1.51 10.23 -2.70
CA LEU A 166 -2.11 9.24 -3.59
C LEU A 166 -1.01 8.55 -4.41
N ALA A 167 -0.85 7.24 -4.24
CA ALA A 167 0.03 6.43 -5.08
C ALA A 167 -0.81 5.55 -6.01
N LEU A 168 -0.48 5.52 -7.30
CA LEU A 168 -1.01 4.57 -8.27
C LEU A 168 0.10 3.56 -8.55
N VAL A 169 -0.15 2.29 -8.24
CA VAL A 169 0.89 1.27 -8.17
C VAL A 169 0.54 0.17 -9.16
N GLN A 170 1.42 -0.05 -10.13
CA GLN A 170 1.38 -1.27 -10.94
C GLN A 170 1.74 -2.46 -10.05
N SER A 171 0.89 -3.47 -10.02
CA SER A 171 1.05 -4.61 -9.13
C SER A 171 0.63 -5.93 -9.76
N SER A 172 1.01 -7.03 -9.11
CA SER A 172 0.56 -8.38 -9.44
C SER A 172 -0.73 -8.76 -8.70
N THR A 173 -1.59 -7.78 -8.38
CA THR A 173 -2.94 -8.05 -7.84
C THR A 173 -3.73 -8.99 -8.75
N ARG A 174 -4.57 -9.82 -8.12
CA ARG A 174 -5.41 -10.81 -8.82
C ARG A 174 -6.62 -10.18 -9.51
N TYR A 175 -6.98 -8.95 -9.13
CA TYR A 175 -8.11 -8.21 -9.67
C TYR A 175 -7.67 -7.21 -10.75
N GLY A 176 -8.61 -6.49 -11.37
CA GLY A 176 -8.26 -5.41 -12.32
C GLY A 176 -7.58 -4.22 -11.63
N GLY A 177 -7.98 -3.95 -10.38
CA GLY A 177 -7.37 -3.02 -9.45
C GLY A 177 -8.02 -3.14 -8.06
N MET A 178 -7.38 -2.54 -7.06
CA MET A 178 -7.80 -2.52 -5.65
C MET A 178 -7.62 -1.12 -5.06
N GLU A 179 -8.68 -0.59 -4.46
CA GLU A 179 -8.82 0.79 -3.96
C GLU A 179 -8.12 1.06 -2.63
N ASN A 180 -6.99 0.39 -2.36
CA ASN A 180 -6.31 0.49 -1.08
C ASN A 180 -5.99 1.96 -0.76
N ALA A 181 -6.40 2.38 0.44
CA ALA A 181 -6.34 3.77 0.88
C ALA A 181 -4.96 4.40 0.65
N SER A 182 -4.88 5.55 -0.05
CA SER A 182 -3.62 6.25 -0.41
C SER A 182 -2.62 5.49 -1.30
N ALA A 183 -2.90 4.25 -1.71
CA ALA A 183 -2.01 3.38 -2.49
C ALA A 183 -2.81 2.41 -3.36
N ILE A 184 -3.43 2.92 -4.42
CA ILE A 184 -4.29 2.14 -5.32
C ILE A 184 -3.43 1.20 -6.15
N PHE A 185 -3.74 -0.09 -6.11
CA PHE A 185 -3.00 -1.12 -6.82
C PHE A 185 -3.74 -1.48 -8.10
N PHE A 186 -3.08 -1.41 -9.24
CA PHE A 186 -3.62 -1.75 -10.56
C PHE A 186 -2.95 -3.00 -11.10
N SER A 187 -3.71 -3.87 -11.75
CA SER A 187 -3.14 -5.03 -12.42
C SER A 187 -2.07 -4.61 -13.42
N GLU A 188 -0.93 -5.30 -13.41
CA GLU A 188 0.12 -5.18 -14.41
C GLU A 188 -0.35 -5.43 -15.85
N ARG A 189 -1.52 -6.05 -16.04
CA ARG A 189 -2.17 -6.28 -17.34
C ARG A 189 -2.95 -5.06 -17.85
N SER A 190 -3.21 -4.09 -16.97
CA SER A 190 -3.90 -2.84 -17.30
C SER A 190 -2.97 -1.81 -17.91
N ILE A 191 -1.65 -1.99 -17.80
CA ILE A 191 -0.65 -1.10 -18.38
C ILE A 191 -0.44 -1.45 -19.85
N ARG A 192 -0.82 -0.53 -20.74
CA ARG A 192 -0.84 -0.69 -22.21
C ARG A 192 -0.25 0.50 -22.96
N GLY A 193 -0.12 1.66 -22.32
CA GLY A 193 0.39 2.89 -22.97
C GLY A 193 -0.63 3.55 -23.89
N THR A 194 -1.92 3.32 -23.65
CA THR A 194 -3.02 3.86 -24.45
C THR A 194 -3.93 4.65 -23.53
N LYS A 195 -4.14 5.95 -23.83
CA LYS A 195 -5.11 6.76 -23.08
C LYS A 195 -6.49 6.15 -23.20
N GLN A 196 -6.99 5.56 -22.11
CA GLN A 196 -8.41 5.27 -21.90
C GLN A 196 -9.07 6.54 -21.38
#